data_AF-A0A9X3JNQ8-F1
#
_entry.id   AF-A0A9X3JNQ8-F1
#
_cell.length_a   1.000
_cell.length_b   1.000
_cell.length_c   1.000
_cell.angle_alpha   90.00
_cell.angle_beta   90.00
_cell.angle_gamma   90.00
#
_symmetry.space_group_name_H-M   'P 1'
#
loop_
_entity.id
_entity.type
_entity.pdbx_description
1 polymer ?
#
loop_
_entity_poly.entity_id
_entity_poly.type
_entity_poly.pdbx_seq_one_letter_code
_entity_poly.pdbx_strand_id
1 'polypeptide(L)'
;MTQQPADRSGNAALAAERDEAATELAAVEGEVSTRAAVEGGVVVGHDGSDCAQEALQWAATLAERASWPLHVVRGWRIATAPQPPSWELGYVPPIGEYEQAVQADLEADVRAALGAERAGKVTCHVVHAAPVRSLLEAAQHADLLVVGARGRGGFAGLLLGSVSDQVTRHAPCPVTVVRTERKA
;
A
#
# COMPACT_ATOMS: atom_id res chain seq x y z
N MET A 1 5.75 24.12 -61.65
CA MET A 1 6.62 22.99 -61.27
C MET A 1 6.36 22.72 -59.80
N THR A 2 5.51 21.73 -59.55
CA THR A 2 4.77 21.53 -58.30
C THR A 2 5.60 20.72 -57.30
N GLN A 3 5.85 21.23 -56.10
CA GLN A 3 6.43 20.46 -55.00
C GLN A 3 5.33 19.69 -54.25
N GLN A 4 5.60 18.41 -54.04
CA GLN A 4 4.79 17.39 -53.40
C GLN A 4 4.84 17.55 -51.86
N PRO A 5 3.72 17.40 -51.13
CA PRO A 5 3.76 17.48 -49.67
C PRO A 5 4.31 16.18 -49.08
N ALA A 6 5.23 16.32 -48.13
CA ALA A 6 5.80 15.22 -47.36
C ALA A 6 4.72 14.57 -46.48
N ASP A 7 4.60 13.26 -46.65
CA ASP A 7 3.75 12.34 -45.90
C ASP A 7 4.05 12.42 -44.39
N ARG A 8 3.14 13.04 -43.62
CA ARG A 8 3.12 13.05 -42.15
C ARG A 8 2.30 11.90 -41.56
N SER A 9 1.78 10.99 -42.38
CA SER A 9 0.86 9.92 -41.95
C SER A 9 1.59 8.72 -41.35
N GLY A 10 2.86 8.49 -41.70
CA GLY A 10 3.62 7.32 -41.23
C GLY A 10 4.01 7.33 -39.74
N ASN A 11 4.14 8.50 -39.11
CA ASN A 11 4.68 8.59 -37.75
C ASN A 11 3.63 8.36 -36.64
N ALA A 12 2.35 8.54 -36.96
CA ALA A 12 1.26 8.31 -36.01
C ALA A 12 0.90 6.81 -35.90
N ALA A 13 0.98 6.07 -37.02
CA ALA A 13 0.74 4.63 -37.04
C ALA A 13 1.82 3.85 -36.26
N LEU A 14 3.10 4.22 -36.43
CA LEU A 14 4.22 3.63 -35.68
C LEU A 14 4.21 3.96 -34.18
N ALA A 15 3.59 5.07 -33.78
CA ALA A 15 3.40 5.43 -32.38
C ALA A 15 2.25 4.62 -31.75
N ALA A 16 1.15 4.42 -32.48
CA ALA A 16 0.02 3.60 -32.05
C ALA A 16 0.39 2.11 -31.96
N GLU A 17 1.12 1.55 -32.94
CA GLU A 17 1.59 0.15 -32.90
C GLU A 17 2.61 -0.09 -31.77
N ARG A 18 3.40 0.93 -31.38
CA ARG A 18 4.29 0.85 -30.21
C ARG A 18 3.54 0.92 -28.88
N ASP A 19 2.42 1.64 -28.83
CA ASP A 19 1.56 1.72 -27.65
C ASP A 19 0.75 0.43 -27.49
N GLU A 20 0.30 -0.17 -28.59
CA GLU A 20 -0.40 -1.46 -28.62
C GLU A 20 0.54 -2.61 -28.28
N ALA A 21 1.78 -2.62 -28.81
CA ALA A 21 2.81 -3.59 -28.43
C ALA A 21 3.32 -3.40 -26.99
N ALA A 22 3.38 -2.16 -26.48
CA ALA A 22 3.70 -1.90 -25.08
C ALA A 22 2.55 -2.32 -24.16
N THR A 23 1.30 -2.16 -24.59
CA THR A 23 0.10 -2.64 -23.90
C THR A 23 0.03 -4.17 -23.91
N GLU A 24 0.44 -4.82 -25.01
CA GLU A 24 0.48 -6.28 -25.13
C GLU A 24 1.65 -6.89 -24.35
N LEU A 25 2.79 -6.18 -24.22
CA LEU A 25 3.89 -6.56 -23.31
C LEU A 25 3.53 -6.34 -21.82
N ALA A 26 2.81 -5.26 -21.50
CA ALA A 26 2.29 -5.01 -20.15
C ALA A 26 1.20 -6.03 -19.76
N ALA A 27 0.42 -6.54 -20.72
CA ALA A 27 -0.59 -7.57 -20.46
C ALA A 27 0.01 -8.94 -20.06
N VAL A 28 1.33 -9.14 -20.24
CA VAL A 28 2.06 -10.35 -19.76
C VAL A 28 2.62 -10.14 -18.34
N GLU A 29 2.67 -8.89 -17.84
CA GLU A 29 3.04 -8.54 -16.47
C GLU A 29 1.77 -8.18 -15.68
N GLY A 30 1.20 -9.12 -14.93
CA GLY A 30 -0.04 -8.90 -14.17
C GLY A 30 -0.02 -7.57 -13.39
N GLU A 31 -0.93 -6.65 -13.74
CA GLU A 31 -1.05 -5.33 -13.13
C GLU A 31 -1.29 -5.45 -11.62
N VAL A 32 -0.26 -5.20 -10.82
CA VAL A 32 -0.39 -5.07 -9.36
C VAL A 32 -0.89 -3.69 -8.99
N SER A 33 -1.63 -3.61 -7.88
CA SER A 33 -2.14 -2.36 -7.34
C SER A 33 -1.00 -1.43 -6.94
N THR A 34 -0.99 -0.23 -7.50
CA THR A 34 0.03 0.81 -7.23
C THR A 34 -0.48 1.96 -6.38
N ARG A 35 -1.77 1.94 -5.99
CA ARG A 35 -2.41 2.97 -5.16
C ARG A 35 -3.53 2.38 -4.29
N ALA A 36 -3.81 2.99 -3.15
CA ALA A 36 -5.00 2.69 -2.35
C ALA A 36 -6.14 3.63 -2.74
N ALA A 37 -7.27 3.10 -3.18
CA ALA A 37 -8.48 3.90 -3.44
C ALA A 37 -9.18 4.19 -2.11
N VAL A 38 -9.01 5.40 -1.59
CA VAL A 38 -9.55 5.86 -0.30
C VAL A 38 -10.44 7.07 -0.54
N GLU A 39 -11.59 7.09 0.13
CA GLU A 39 -12.55 8.20 0.10
C GLU A 39 -13.09 8.39 1.53
N GLY A 40 -12.51 9.34 2.25
CA GLY A 40 -12.82 9.65 3.65
C GLY A 40 -12.32 8.62 4.66
N GLY A 41 -12.66 8.86 5.92
CA GLY A 41 -12.45 7.99 7.07
C GLY A 41 -11.01 7.87 7.53
N VAL A 42 -10.73 6.73 8.17
CA VAL A 42 -9.45 6.46 8.84
C VAL A 42 -8.59 5.57 7.96
N VAL A 43 -7.40 6.04 7.62
CA VAL A 43 -6.34 5.21 7.04
C VAL A 43 -5.40 4.77 8.14
N VAL A 44 -5.05 3.49 8.20
CA VAL A 44 -3.99 2.98 9.08
C VAL A 44 -2.91 2.25 8.29
N GLY A 45 -1.66 2.63 8.52
CA GLY A 45 -0.51 1.97 7.92
C GLY A 45 -0.14 0.69 8.67
N HIS A 46 0.04 -0.42 7.93
CA HIS A 46 0.31 -1.72 8.53
C HIS A 46 1.47 -2.48 7.88
N ASP A 47 2.54 -2.71 8.65
CA ASP A 47 3.74 -3.42 8.20
C ASP A 47 3.93 -4.80 8.85
N GLY A 48 2.95 -5.27 9.63
CA GLY A 48 3.01 -6.57 10.33
C GLY A 48 3.75 -6.52 11.67
N SER A 49 4.16 -5.34 12.15
CA SER A 49 4.77 -5.18 13.48
C SER A 49 3.71 -5.07 14.59
N ASP A 50 4.08 -5.40 15.84
CA ASP A 50 3.21 -5.23 17.01
C ASP A 50 2.70 -3.78 17.15
N CYS A 51 3.55 -2.78 16.87
CA CYS A 51 3.14 -1.38 16.89
C CYS A 51 2.07 -1.06 15.82
N ALA A 52 2.11 -1.73 14.67
CA ALA A 52 1.08 -1.60 13.65
C ALA A 52 -0.25 -2.28 14.08
N GLN A 53 -0.17 -3.40 14.80
CA GLN A 53 -1.35 -4.07 15.34
C GLN A 53 -2.09 -3.20 16.36
N GLU A 54 -1.35 -2.55 17.27
CA GLU A 54 -1.94 -1.63 18.24
C GLU A 54 -2.50 -0.36 17.58
N ALA A 55 -1.80 0.16 16.56
CA ALA A 55 -2.31 1.26 15.74
C ALA A 55 -3.63 0.90 15.04
N LEU A 56 -3.74 -0.32 14.52
CA LEU A 56 -4.95 -0.86 13.91
C LEU A 56 -6.11 -0.95 14.91
N GLN A 57 -5.86 -1.50 16.11
CA GLN A 57 -6.88 -1.57 17.16
C GLN A 57 -7.39 -0.19 17.55
N TRP A 58 -6.48 0.76 17.74
CA TRP A 58 -6.82 2.15 18.06
C TRP A 58 -7.66 2.79 16.94
N ALA A 59 -7.22 2.64 15.69
CA ALA A 59 -7.90 3.17 14.51
C ALA A 59 -9.31 2.60 14.37
N ALA A 60 -9.47 1.29 14.56
CA ALA A 60 -10.77 0.62 14.49
C ALA A 60 -11.74 1.13 15.56
N THR A 61 -11.28 1.31 16.80
CA THR A 61 -12.12 1.88 17.85
C THR A 61 -12.56 3.31 17.56
N LEU A 62 -11.67 4.14 16.99
CA LEU A 62 -12.05 5.49 16.58
C LEU A 62 -13.04 5.47 15.42
N ALA A 63 -12.75 4.71 14.36
CA ALA A 63 -13.58 4.62 13.16
C ALA A 63 -15.00 4.17 13.50
N GLU A 64 -15.16 3.18 14.37
CA GLU A 64 -16.47 2.71 14.86
C GLU A 64 -17.23 3.81 15.61
N ARG A 65 -16.55 4.53 16.51
CA ARG A 65 -17.17 5.62 17.28
C ARG A 65 -17.57 6.79 16.39
N ALA A 66 -16.78 7.09 15.37
CA ALA A 66 -17.03 8.15 14.41
C ALA A 66 -17.99 7.72 13.27
N SER A 67 -18.33 6.43 13.17
CA SER A 67 -19.03 5.85 12.02
C SER A 67 -18.32 6.16 10.69
N TRP A 68 -16.99 6.11 10.71
CA TRP A 68 -16.13 6.31 9.55
C TRP A 68 -15.66 4.99 8.95
N PRO A 69 -15.41 4.92 7.62
CA PRO A 69 -14.77 3.77 7.03
C PRO A 69 -13.34 3.61 7.56
N LEU A 70 -12.87 2.37 7.66
CA LEU A 70 -11.50 2.03 8.05
C LEU A 70 -10.78 1.36 6.88
N HIS A 71 -9.67 1.96 6.48
CA HIS A 71 -8.79 1.51 5.41
C HIS A 71 -7.44 1.09 5.99
N VAL A 72 -7.02 -0.14 5.76
CA VAL A 72 -5.69 -0.63 6.19
C VAL A 72 -4.79 -0.71 4.97
N VAL A 73 -3.68 0.03 5.00
CA VAL A 73 -2.79 0.19 3.85
C VAL A 73 -1.43 -0.43 4.15
N ARG A 74 -0.97 -1.32 3.25
CA ARG A 74 0.36 -1.91 3.29
C ARG A 74 1.10 -1.64 1.99
N GLY A 75 2.11 -0.78 2.06
CA GLY A 75 3.10 -0.63 0.99
C GLY A 75 4.09 -1.79 0.98
N TRP A 76 4.34 -2.40 -0.17
CA TRP A 76 5.25 -3.53 -0.32
C TRP A 76 6.14 -3.43 -1.56
N ARG A 77 7.25 -4.15 -1.52
CA ARG A 77 8.16 -4.44 -2.63
C ARG A 77 8.46 -5.93 -2.62
N ILE A 78 8.94 -6.51 -3.71
CA ILE A 78 9.35 -7.92 -3.77
C ILE A 78 10.31 -8.26 -2.60
N ALA A 79 11.27 -7.38 -2.29
CA ALA A 79 12.22 -7.59 -1.20
C ALA A 79 11.62 -7.62 0.22
N THR A 80 10.38 -7.16 0.39
CA THR A 80 9.68 -7.12 1.68
C THR A 80 8.41 -7.97 1.71
N ALA A 81 8.00 -8.52 0.57
CA ALA A 81 6.82 -9.37 0.47
C ALA A 81 7.10 -10.76 1.07
N PRO A 82 6.09 -11.40 1.68
CA PRO A 82 6.17 -12.83 1.97
C PRO A 82 6.38 -13.61 0.66
N GLN A 83 7.09 -14.73 0.77
CA GLN A 83 7.30 -15.62 -0.36
C GLN A 83 5.98 -16.33 -0.71
N PRO A 84 5.51 -16.29 -1.97
CA PRO A 84 4.34 -17.04 -2.38
C PRO A 84 4.63 -18.55 -2.37
N PRO A 85 3.60 -19.42 -2.34
CA PRO A 85 3.78 -20.87 -2.30
C PRO A 85 4.57 -21.48 -3.47
N SER A 86 4.56 -20.80 -4.62
CA SER A 86 5.31 -21.20 -5.83
C SER A 86 6.79 -20.83 -5.79
N TRP A 87 7.23 -20.09 -4.76
CA TRP A 87 8.61 -19.64 -4.68
C TRP A 87 9.57 -20.83 -4.51
N GLU A 88 10.54 -20.92 -5.41
CA GLU A 88 11.62 -21.91 -5.37
C GLU A 88 12.92 -21.30 -5.91
N LEU A 89 14.07 -21.87 -5.50
CA LEU A 89 15.36 -21.35 -5.92
C LEU A 89 15.53 -21.50 -7.45
N GLY A 90 15.72 -20.38 -8.14
CA GLY A 90 15.87 -20.34 -9.60
C GLY A 90 14.57 -20.06 -10.36
N TYR A 91 13.44 -19.95 -9.66
CA TYR A 91 12.17 -19.49 -10.20
C TYR A 91 11.81 -18.13 -9.60
N VAL A 92 11.31 -17.23 -10.44
CA VAL A 92 10.78 -15.93 -10.02
C VAL A 92 9.27 -15.99 -10.23
N PRO A 93 8.48 -16.13 -9.14
CA PRO A 93 7.04 -16.10 -9.25
C PRO A 93 6.54 -14.81 -9.91
N PRO A 94 5.42 -14.86 -10.64
CA PRO A 94 4.75 -13.68 -11.13
C PRO A 94 4.47 -12.67 -10.01
N ILE A 95 4.57 -11.38 -10.32
CA ILE A 95 4.40 -10.31 -9.33
C ILE A 95 3.01 -10.32 -8.67
N GLY A 96 1.98 -10.77 -9.39
CA GLY A 96 0.63 -10.95 -8.85
C GLY A 96 0.53 -12.02 -7.75
N GLU A 97 1.40 -13.04 -7.75
CA GLU A 97 1.43 -14.02 -6.65
C GLU A 97 2.01 -13.43 -5.37
N TYR A 98 3.01 -12.54 -5.49
CA TYR A 98 3.50 -11.77 -4.36
C TYR A 98 2.41 -10.85 -3.81
N GLU A 99 1.63 -10.18 -4.66
CA GLU A 99 0.52 -9.36 -4.22
C GLU A 99 -0.51 -10.16 -3.43
N GLN A 100 -0.91 -11.33 -3.94
CA GLN A 100 -1.83 -12.24 -3.25
C GLN A 100 -1.27 -12.69 -1.90
N ALA A 101 0.02 -13.00 -1.82
CA ALA A 101 0.67 -13.36 -0.56
C ALA A 101 0.67 -12.20 0.45
N VAL A 102 0.95 -10.97 0.00
CA VAL A 102 0.89 -9.76 0.85
C VAL A 102 -0.54 -9.49 1.31
N GLN A 103 -1.54 -9.67 0.44
CA GLN A 103 -2.95 -9.48 0.75
C GLN A 103 -3.40 -10.49 1.82
N ALA A 104 -3.08 -11.77 1.64
CA ALA A 104 -3.41 -12.82 2.60
C ALA A 104 -2.77 -12.57 3.97
N ASP A 105 -1.50 -12.16 3.99
CA ASP A 105 -0.77 -11.81 5.21
C ASP A 105 -1.41 -10.59 5.93
N LEU A 106 -1.79 -9.55 5.17
CA LEU A 106 -2.48 -8.39 5.72
C LEU A 106 -3.86 -8.73 6.30
N GLU A 107 -4.66 -9.51 5.59
CA GLU A 107 -5.98 -9.94 6.06
C GLU A 107 -5.88 -10.82 7.32
N ALA A 108 -4.86 -11.68 7.40
CA ALA A 108 -4.58 -12.48 8.58
C ALA A 108 -4.24 -11.60 9.78
N ASP A 109 -3.38 -10.60 9.60
CA ASP A 109 -3.04 -9.61 10.61
C ASP A 109 -4.28 -8.84 11.11
N VAL A 110 -5.10 -8.33 10.18
CA VAL A 110 -6.33 -7.58 10.53
C VAL A 110 -7.30 -8.46 11.31
N ARG A 111 -7.46 -9.72 10.89
CA ARG A 111 -8.31 -10.70 11.59
C ARG A 111 -7.78 -11.01 12.98
N ALA A 112 -6.46 -11.15 13.14
CA ALA A 112 -5.84 -11.41 14.43
C ALA A 112 -6.03 -10.24 15.42
N ALA A 113 -5.91 -9.00 14.95
CA ALA A 113 -6.07 -7.82 15.82
C ALA A 113 -7.51 -7.48 16.17
N LEU A 114 -8.45 -7.65 15.22
CA LEU A 114 -9.83 -7.14 15.37
C LEU A 114 -10.88 -8.24 15.58
N GLY A 115 -10.55 -9.50 15.29
CA GLY A 115 -11.52 -10.60 15.21
C GLY A 115 -12.31 -10.59 13.90
N ALA A 116 -12.98 -11.70 13.59
CA ALA A 116 -13.58 -11.93 12.27
C ALA A 116 -14.70 -10.92 11.92
N GLU A 117 -15.55 -10.54 12.89
CA GLU A 117 -16.69 -9.65 12.65
C GLU A 117 -16.24 -8.23 12.28
N ARG A 118 -15.28 -7.67 13.05
CA ARG A 118 -14.76 -6.33 12.79
C ARG A 118 -13.88 -6.30 11.55
N ALA A 119 -13.06 -7.33 11.34
CA ALA A 119 -12.23 -7.45 10.14
C ALA A 119 -13.06 -7.47 8.85
N GLY A 120 -14.27 -8.06 8.87
CA GLY A 120 -15.17 -8.06 7.71
C GLY A 120 -15.71 -6.67 7.31
N LYS A 121 -15.54 -5.64 8.14
CA LYS A 121 -15.96 -4.25 7.87
C LYS A 121 -14.81 -3.36 7.40
N VAL A 122 -13.59 -3.90 7.33
CA VAL A 122 -12.37 -3.16 7.03
C VAL A 122 -11.98 -3.38 5.57
N THR A 123 -11.53 -2.32 4.89
CA THR A 123 -10.97 -2.44 3.54
C THR A 123 -9.45 -2.54 3.61
N CYS A 124 -8.90 -3.64 3.11
CA CYS A 124 -7.45 -3.85 3.03
C CYS A 124 -6.92 -3.43 1.65
N HIS A 125 -5.83 -2.67 1.65
CA HIS A 125 -5.15 -2.19 0.46
C HIS A 125 -3.69 -2.62 0.50
N VAL A 126 -3.29 -3.49 -0.41
CA VAL A 126 -1.88 -3.78 -0.68
C VAL A 126 -1.43 -2.96 -1.88
N VAL A 127 -0.30 -2.27 -1.73
CA VAL A 127 0.17 -1.30 -2.70
C VAL A 127 1.63 -1.59 -3.03
N HIS A 128 1.94 -1.89 -4.28
CA HIS A 128 3.30 -2.13 -4.76
C HIS A 128 4.10 -0.82 -4.87
N ALA A 129 4.39 -0.21 -3.71
CA ALA A 129 5.18 1.00 -3.57
C ALA A 129 5.85 1.07 -2.19
N ALA A 130 6.72 2.06 -2.00
CA ALA A 130 7.33 2.30 -0.69
C ALA A 130 6.26 2.70 0.34
N PRO A 131 6.33 2.24 1.60
CA PRO A 131 5.29 2.49 2.61
C PRO A 131 4.90 3.96 2.76
N VAL A 132 5.88 4.86 2.84
CA VAL A 132 5.62 6.31 2.97
C VAL A 132 4.82 6.83 1.77
N ARG A 133 5.19 6.44 0.55
CA ARG A 133 4.46 6.86 -0.66
C ARG A 133 3.02 6.36 -0.64
N SER A 134 2.82 5.08 -0.36
CA SER A 134 1.48 4.48 -0.30
C SER A 134 0.59 5.18 0.72
N LEU A 135 1.14 5.53 1.89
CA LEU A 135 0.38 6.21 2.95
C LEU A 135 0.09 7.67 2.61
N LEU A 136 1.05 8.41 2.05
CA LEU A 136 0.85 9.81 1.69
C LEU A 136 -0.15 9.97 0.53
N GLU A 137 -0.16 9.04 -0.43
CA GLU A 137 -1.16 9.01 -1.51
C GLU A 137 -2.55 8.67 -0.95
N ALA A 138 -2.67 7.65 -0.08
CA ALA A 138 -3.94 7.31 0.58
C ALA A 138 -4.47 8.46 1.46
N ALA A 139 -3.56 9.17 2.14
CA ALA A 139 -3.91 10.26 3.05
C ALA A 139 -4.51 11.48 2.35
N GLN A 140 -4.31 11.68 1.03
CA GLN A 140 -4.89 12.80 0.26
C GLN A 140 -6.41 12.88 0.39
N HIS A 141 -7.06 11.73 0.59
CA HIS A 141 -8.50 11.60 0.64
C HIS A 141 -9.00 11.09 2.00
N ALA A 142 -8.13 10.98 3.00
CA ALA A 142 -8.48 10.47 4.32
C ALA A 142 -8.79 11.60 5.31
N ASP A 143 -9.70 11.36 6.25
CA ASP A 143 -9.97 12.29 7.36
C ASP A 143 -8.89 12.17 8.46
N LEU A 144 -8.25 11.01 8.58
CA LEU A 144 -7.18 10.74 9.55
C LEU A 144 -6.22 9.66 9.05
N LEU A 145 -4.91 9.90 9.21
CA LEU A 145 -3.88 8.87 9.05
C LEU A 145 -3.37 8.38 10.42
N VAL A 146 -3.36 7.07 10.63
CA VAL A 146 -2.87 6.41 11.85
C VAL A 146 -1.67 5.54 11.52
N VAL A 147 -0.61 5.65 12.31
CA VAL A 147 0.57 4.78 12.21
C VAL A 147 1.07 4.37 13.59
N GLY A 148 1.72 3.21 13.67
CA GLY A 148 2.51 2.85 14.84
C GLY A 148 3.72 3.77 15.01
N ALA A 149 4.22 3.93 16.23
CA ALA A 149 5.41 4.73 16.50
C ALA A 149 6.69 4.11 15.90
N ARG A 150 6.73 2.79 15.74
CA ARG A 150 7.84 2.03 15.14
C ARG A 150 7.30 0.93 14.24
N GLY A 151 8.17 0.37 13.40
CA GLY A 151 7.87 -0.73 12.50
C GLY A 151 8.86 -1.90 12.65
N ARG A 152 8.96 -2.74 11.61
CA ARG A 152 9.75 -3.99 11.59
C ARG A 152 11.25 -3.87 11.89
N GLY A 153 11.87 -2.70 11.68
CA GLY A 153 13.33 -2.50 11.75
C GLY A 153 13.83 -1.58 12.87
N GLY A 154 13.04 -1.38 13.93
CA GLY A 154 13.29 -0.32 14.92
C GLY A 154 14.62 -0.46 15.69
N PHE A 155 15.51 0.54 15.54
CA PHE A 155 16.68 0.72 16.41
C PHE A 155 16.24 1.01 17.85
N ALA A 156 16.81 0.27 18.81
CA ALA A 156 16.59 0.52 20.23
C ALA A 156 17.06 1.95 20.58
N GLY A 157 16.14 2.81 21.02
CA GLY A 157 16.43 4.18 21.47
C GLY A 157 15.82 5.29 20.62
N LEU A 158 15.33 5.00 19.41
CA LEU A 158 14.61 6.00 18.61
C LEU A 158 13.14 6.12 19.05
N LEU A 159 12.65 7.35 19.13
CA LEU A 159 11.27 7.66 19.51
C LEU A 159 10.27 7.29 18.41
N LEU A 160 10.63 7.56 17.15
CA LEU A 160 9.84 7.30 15.96
C LEU A 160 10.63 6.49 14.94
N GLY A 161 9.94 5.63 14.19
CA GLY A 161 10.45 4.99 13.00
C GLY A 161 10.50 5.93 11.79
N SER A 162 11.22 5.52 10.73
CA SER A 162 11.39 6.31 9.51
C SER A 162 10.07 6.62 8.80
N VAL A 163 9.13 5.67 8.78
CA VAL A 163 7.79 5.87 8.18
C VAL A 163 7.00 6.88 9.00
N SER A 164 6.90 6.68 10.31
CA SER A 164 6.13 7.53 11.22
C SER A 164 6.66 8.97 11.23
N ASP A 165 7.97 9.18 11.24
CA ASP A 165 8.57 10.51 11.14
C ASP A 165 8.22 11.19 9.81
N GLN A 166 8.35 10.50 8.68
CA GLN A 166 8.05 11.07 7.36
C GLN A 166 6.57 11.40 7.18
N VAL A 167 5.65 10.50 7.56
CA VAL A 167 4.22 10.78 7.40
C VAL A 167 3.76 11.92 8.31
N THR A 168 4.29 12.05 9.53
CA THR A 168 3.96 13.17 10.43
C THR A 168 4.37 14.52 9.85
N ARG A 169 5.45 14.56 9.04
CA ARG A 169 5.94 15.79 8.40
C ARG A 169 5.21 16.16 7.10
N HIS A 170 4.63 15.19 6.41
CA HIS A 170 4.21 15.36 5.01
C HIS A 170 2.76 14.98 4.71
N ALA A 171 2.04 14.36 5.65
CA ALA A 171 0.66 13.98 5.42
C ALA A 171 -0.23 15.22 5.16
N PRO A 172 -1.15 15.15 4.19
CA PRO A 172 -2.11 16.21 3.89
C PRO A 172 -3.28 16.25 4.89
N CYS A 173 -3.42 15.24 5.75
CA CYS A 173 -4.45 15.12 6.77
C CYS A 173 -3.83 14.96 8.17
N PRO A 174 -4.62 15.13 9.25
CA PRO A 174 -4.14 14.88 10.62
C PRO A 174 -3.50 13.49 10.77
N VAL A 175 -2.44 13.40 11.58
CA VAL A 175 -1.72 12.15 11.84
C VAL A 175 -1.78 11.79 13.32
N THR A 176 -2.21 10.57 13.61
CA THR A 176 -2.08 9.96 14.93
C THR A 176 -0.95 8.95 14.93
N VAL A 177 0.01 9.14 15.84
CA VAL A 177 1.06 8.16 16.10
C VAL A 177 0.71 7.38 17.36
N VAL A 178 0.45 6.08 17.22
CA VAL A 178 0.12 5.20 18.34
C VAL A 178 1.41 4.63 18.91
N ARG A 179 1.65 4.89 20.20
CA ARG A 179 2.80 4.37 20.91
C ARG A 179 2.40 3.12 21.67
N THR A 180 3.16 2.05 21.46
CA THR A 180 3.09 0.86 22.30
C THR A 180 3.67 1.14 23.67
N GLU A 181 2.91 0.80 24.72
CA GLU A 181 3.47 0.78 26.06
C GLU A 181 4.65 -0.18 26.08
N ARG A 182 5.80 0.26 26.61
CA ARG A 182 6.89 -0.67 26.85
C ARG A 182 6.38 -1.71 27.83
N LYS A 183 6.29 -2.98 27.42
CA LYS A 183 6.29 -4.07 28.39
C LYS A 183 7.58 -3.92 29.21
N ALA A 184 7.40 -3.60 30.48
CA ALA A 184 8.47 -3.43 31.46
C ALA A 184 9.19 -4.75 31.72
#